data_AF-A0A7W4E9W8-F1
#
_entry.id   AF-A0A7W4E9W8-F1
#
_cell.length_a   1.000
_cell.length_b   1.000
_cell.length_c   1.000
_cell.angle_alpha   90.00
_cell.angle_beta   90.00
_cell.angle_gamma   90.00
#
_symmetry.space_group_name_H-M   'P 1'
#
loop_
_entity.id
_entity.type
_entity.pdbx_description
1 polymer ?
#
loop_
_entity_poly.entity_id
_entity_poly.type
_entity_poly.pdbx_seq_one_letter_code
_entity_poly.pdbx_strand_id
1 'polypeptide(L)'
;MIEHQYAVLFANWLRANNYIFHHSPNETFTKFHNVRRKNTLEGVSKGFPDYCIILKRGSLLFIELKKARGKRGGLNGSKISPEQTAWISQLGNIDNVGAFFAHGYEEAKRIVMEMEKI
;
A
#
# COMPACT_ATOMS: atom_id res chain seq x y z
N MET A 1 -1.53 -18.20 -0.92
CA MET A 1 -0.85 -17.09 -1.60
C MET A 1 -0.24 -16.19 -0.54
N ILE A 2 1.05 -15.87 -0.66
CA ILE A 2 1.76 -14.97 0.29
C ILE A 2 1.63 -13.51 -0.17
N GLU A 3 1.88 -12.56 0.72
CA GLU A 3 1.72 -11.11 0.46
C GLU A 3 2.50 -10.64 -0.78
N HIS A 4 3.73 -11.12 -0.94
CA HIS A 4 4.56 -10.86 -2.11
C HIS A 4 3.88 -11.25 -3.44
N GLN A 5 3.16 -12.37 -3.49
CA GLN A 5 2.46 -12.79 -4.71
C GLN A 5 1.31 -11.82 -5.04
N TYR A 6 0.61 -11.29 -4.03
CA TYR A 6 -0.41 -10.26 -4.27
C TYR A 6 0.21 -8.96 -4.79
N ALA A 7 1.37 -8.54 -4.27
CA ALA A 7 2.08 -7.36 -4.74
C ALA A 7 2.49 -7.48 -6.22
N VAL A 8 3.00 -8.65 -6.62
CA VAL A 8 3.35 -8.93 -8.03
C VAL A 8 2.12 -8.88 -8.93
N LEU A 9 1.02 -9.54 -8.54
CA LEU A 9 -0.24 -9.51 -9.30
C LEU A 9 -0.77 -8.08 -9.45
N PHE A 10 -0.77 -7.32 -8.37
CA PHE A 10 -1.27 -5.95 -8.36
C PHE A 10 -0.42 -5.02 -9.22
N ALA A 11 0.90 -5.08 -9.09
CA ALA A 11 1.81 -4.30 -9.93
C ALA A 11 1.66 -4.63 -11.42
N ASN A 12 1.50 -5.92 -11.77
CA ASN A 12 1.28 -6.33 -13.16
C ASN A 12 -0.06 -5.81 -13.70
N TRP A 13 -1.12 -5.86 -12.91
CA TRP A 13 -2.41 -5.31 -13.31
C TRP A 13 -2.33 -3.78 -13.50
N LEU A 14 -1.68 -3.04 -12.60
CA LEU A 14 -1.47 -1.60 -12.75
C LEU A 14 -0.73 -1.25 -14.05
N ARG A 15 0.35 -1.98 -14.36
CA ARG A 15 1.10 -1.82 -15.62
C ARG A 15 0.23 -2.11 -16.85
N ALA A 16 -0.49 -3.23 -16.84
CA ALA A 16 -1.37 -3.62 -17.95
C ALA A 16 -2.49 -2.60 -18.20
N ASN A 17 -2.85 -1.81 -17.19
CA ASN A 17 -3.88 -0.77 -17.27
C ASN A 17 -3.29 0.65 -17.38
N ASN A 18 -1.99 0.79 -17.66
CA ASN A 18 -1.30 2.08 -17.89
C ASN A 18 -1.41 3.07 -16.73
N TYR A 19 -1.30 2.60 -15.48
CA TYR A 19 -1.15 3.48 -14.32
C TYR A 19 0.31 3.89 -14.11
N ILE A 20 0.53 5.14 -13.70
CA ILE A 20 1.79 5.56 -13.10
C ILE A 20 1.72 5.24 -11.61
N PHE A 21 2.68 4.46 -11.10
CA PHE A 21 2.71 4.08 -9.69
C PHE A 21 4.12 3.80 -9.21
N HIS A 22 4.30 3.87 -7.89
CA HIS A 22 5.48 3.43 -7.18
C HIS A 22 5.08 2.41 -6.11
N HIS A 23 5.81 1.29 -6.04
CA HIS A 23 5.77 0.40 -4.89
C HIS A 23 6.94 0.75 -3.98
N SER A 24 6.67 1.12 -2.74
CA SER A 24 7.69 1.31 -1.72
C SER A 24 7.97 -0.04 -1.06
N PRO A 25 9.15 -0.66 -1.31
CA PRO A 25 9.49 -1.89 -0.63
C PRO A 25 9.79 -1.55 0.84
N ASN A 26 8.80 -1.74 1.71
CA ASN A 26 8.92 -1.54 3.16
C ASN A 26 9.79 -2.61 3.84
N GLU A 27 10.78 -3.16 3.14
CA GLU A 27 11.81 -3.97 3.74
C GLU A 27 12.87 -3.08 4.40
N THR A 28 12.49 -2.47 5.52
CA THR A 28 13.46 -2.00 6.53
C THR A 28 14.13 -3.19 7.28
N PHE A 29 14.17 -4.37 6.64
CA PHE A 29 14.74 -5.62 7.15
C PHE A 29 16.26 -5.74 6.96
N THR A 30 16.94 -4.67 6.55
CA THR A 30 18.39 -4.63 6.73
C THR A 30 18.73 -4.89 8.20
N LYS A 31 19.51 -5.95 8.44
CA LYS A 31 20.01 -6.31 9.77
C LYS A 31 21.10 -5.34 10.24
N PHE A 32 21.60 -4.49 9.34
CA PHE A 32 22.71 -3.60 9.63
C PHE A 32 22.23 -2.29 10.24
N HIS A 33 22.69 -2.01 11.45
CA HIS A 33 22.37 -0.79 12.19
C HIS A 33 22.70 0.49 11.42
N ASN A 34 23.80 0.51 10.67
CA ASN A 34 24.22 1.67 9.88
C ASN A 34 23.21 2.01 8.78
N VAL A 35 22.66 0.98 8.11
CA VAL A 35 21.64 1.17 7.07
C VAL A 35 20.33 1.65 7.69
N ARG A 36 19.92 1.08 8.83
CA ARG A 36 18.72 1.57 9.55
C ARG A 36 18.87 3.03 9.97
N ARG A 37 20.01 3.39 10.57
CA ARG A 37 20.31 4.76 10.99
C ARG A 37 20.31 5.72 9.79
N LYS A 38 20.97 5.35 8.69
CA LYS A 38 20.98 6.12 7.45
C LYS A 38 19.56 6.34 6.94
N ASN A 39 18.78 5.28 6.78
CA ASN A 39 17.39 5.35 6.31
C ASN A 39 16.53 6.29 7.19
N THR A 40 16.66 6.21 8.52
CA THR A 40 15.96 7.11 9.43
C THR A 40 16.39 8.57 9.24
N LEU A 41 17.69 8.84 9.09
CA LEU A 41 18.21 10.19 8.84
C LEU A 41 17.78 10.75 7.47
N GLU A 42 17.59 9.88 6.48
CA GLU A 42 17.13 10.23 5.14
C GLU A 42 15.59 10.33 5.04
N GLY A 43 14.86 10.14 6.15
CA GLY A 43 13.41 10.32 6.20
C GLY A 43 12.57 9.09 5.83
N VAL A 44 13.18 7.91 5.70
CA VAL A 44 12.44 6.66 5.50
C VAL A 44 11.55 6.42 6.72
N SER A 45 10.25 6.52 6.50
CA SER A 45 9.25 6.46 7.55
C SER A 45 8.65 5.07 7.65
N LYS A 46 8.51 4.57 8.88
CA LYS A 46 7.81 3.30 9.13
C LYS A 46 6.34 3.42 8.77
N GLY A 47 5.77 2.37 8.20
CA GLY A 47 4.35 2.26 7.92
C GLY A 47 3.86 3.15 6.78
N PHE A 48 4.77 3.75 6.00
CA PHE A 48 4.39 4.42 4.75
C PHE A 48 3.69 3.40 3.83
N PRO A 49 2.60 3.75 3.12
CA PRO A 49 1.84 2.79 2.33
C PRO A 49 2.69 2.09 1.25
N ASP A 50 2.43 0.81 1.03
CA ASP A 50 3.15 0.01 0.04
C ASP A 50 3.07 0.56 -1.39
N TYR A 51 1.97 1.22 -1.76
CA TYR A 51 1.78 1.78 -3.10
C TYR A 51 1.37 3.24 -3.06
N CYS A 52 1.92 4.02 -3.99
CA CYS A 52 1.42 5.32 -4.41
C CYS A 52 1.08 5.25 -5.89
N ILE A 53 -0.15 5.61 -6.25
CA ILE A 53 -0.72 5.46 -7.59
C ILE A 53 -1.28 6.82 -8.01
N ILE A 54 -0.93 7.26 -9.22
CA ILE A 54 -1.59 8.40 -9.86
C ILE A 54 -2.79 7.86 -10.62
N LEU A 55 -3.99 8.19 -10.17
CA LEU A 55 -5.23 7.83 -10.85
C LEU A 55 -5.41 8.67 -12.12
N LYS A 56 -6.05 8.07 -13.12
CA LYS A 56 -6.29 8.70 -14.43
C LYS A 56 -7.20 9.91 -14.32
N ARG A 57 -8.11 9.91 -13.34
CA ARG A 57 -8.92 11.09 -13.00
C ARG A 57 -8.15 12.27 -12.38
N GLY A 58 -6.83 12.17 -12.24
CA GLY A 58 -5.99 13.27 -11.74
C GLY A 58 -5.93 13.37 -10.21
N SER A 59 -5.93 12.24 -9.50
CA SER A 59 -5.85 12.16 -8.05
C SER A 59 -4.77 11.20 -7.58
N LEU A 60 -4.46 11.23 -6.28
CA LEU A 60 -3.54 10.26 -5.68
C LEU A 60 -4.30 9.16 -4.94
N LEU A 61 -3.76 7.96 -5.01
CA LEU A 61 -4.24 6.81 -4.25
C LEU A 61 -3.06 6.09 -3.60
N PHE A 62 -3.13 5.94 -2.29
CA PHE A 62 -2.21 5.15 -1.49
C PHE A 62 -2.88 3.85 -1.06
N ILE A 63 -2.16 2.74 -1.22
CA ILE A 63 -2.64 1.43 -0.80
C ILE A 63 -1.58 0.76 0.09
N GLU A 64 -2.00 0.38 1.28
CA GLU A 64 -1.28 -0.54 2.15
C GLU A 64 -1.81 -1.96 1.90
N LEU A 65 -1.00 -2.84 1.31
CA LEU A 65 -1.43 -4.17 0.89
C LEU A 65 -1.26 -5.17 2.02
N LYS A 66 -2.34 -5.86 2.37
CA LYS A 66 -2.38 -6.88 3.40
C LYS A 66 -2.66 -8.26 2.80
N LYS A 67 -2.29 -9.31 3.54
CA LYS A 67 -2.76 -10.67 3.25
C LYS A 67 -4.30 -10.69 3.09
N ALA A 68 -4.77 -11.47 2.13
CA ALA A 68 -6.19 -11.71 1.93
C ALA A 68 -6.84 -12.24 3.22
N ARG A 69 -8.12 -11.89 3.40
CA ARG A 69 -8.94 -12.37 4.52
C ARG A 69 -9.03 -13.89 4.49
N GLY A 70 -9.05 -14.51 5.67
CA GLY A 70 -9.21 -15.95 5.81
C GLY A 70 -10.63 -16.40 5.39
N LYS A 71 -10.82 -17.72 5.23
CA LYS A 71 -12.11 -18.33 4.81
C LYS A 71 -13.31 -17.94 5.70
N ARG A 72 -13.07 -17.54 6.95
CA ARG A 72 -14.09 -17.07 7.91
C ARG A 72 -14.20 -15.53 7.99
N GLY A 73 -13.66 -14.79 7.01
CA GLY A 73 -13.70 -13.32 6.96
C GLY A 73 -12.69 -12.58 7.86
N GLY A 74 -11.97 -13.30 8.73
CA GLY A 74 -10.97 -12.74 9.64
C GLY A 74 -9.67 -12.28 8.96
N LEU A 75 -8.94 -11.39 9.64
CA LEU A 75 -7.59 -10.96 9.24
C LEU A 75 -6.65 -12.15 9.35
N ASN A 76 -6.13 -12.65 8.22
CA ASN A 76 -5.32 -13.87 8.15
C ASN A 76 -3.90 -13.66 8.72
N GLY A 77 -3.80 -13.36 10.02
CA GLY A 77 -2.57 -12.98 10.70
C GLY A 77 -2.01 -11.61 10.27
N SER A 78 -2.76 -10.83 9.50
CA SER A 78 -2.37 -9.46 9.14
C SER A 78 -2.57 -8.54 10.35
N LYS A 79 -1.47 -7.99 10.87
CA LYS A 79 -1.49 -6.96 11.90
C LYS A 79 -1.31 -5.60 11.23
N ILE A 80 -2.16 -4.65 11.60
CA ILE A 80 -2.02 -3.25 11.23
C ILE A 80 -1.25 -2.56 12.36
N SER A 81 -0.16 -1.88 12.03
CA SER A 81 0.62 -1.14 13.02
C SER A 81 0.03 0.27 13.25
N PRO A 82 0.24 0.89 14.42
CA PRO A 82 -0.20 2.26 14.67
C PRO A 82 0.34 3.26 13.65
N GLU A 83 1.57 3.08 13.17
CA GLU A 83 2.20 3.94 12.15
C GLU A 83 1.48 3.84 10.81
N GLN A 84 1.09 2.63 10.38
CA GLN A 84 0.28 2.44 9.17
C GLN A 84 -1.08 3.13 9.29
N THR A 85 -1.73 3.00 10.45
CA THR A 85 -2.99 3.70 10.72
C THR A 85 -2.82 5.22 10.65
N ALA A 86 -1.73 5.76 11.21
CA ALA A 86 -1.44 7.19 11.17
C ALA A 86 -1.25 7.69 9.74
N TRP A 87 -0.45 6.99 8.91
CA TRP A 87 -0.27 7.35 7.51
C TRP A 87 -1.57 7.33 6.71
N ILE A 88 -2.32 6.23 6.80
CA ILE A 88 -3.60 6.09 6.08
C ILE A 88 -4.59 7.18 6.50
N SER A 89 -4.69 7.47 7.81
CA SER A 89 -5.59 8.52 8.30
C SER A 89 -5.17 9.92 7.85
N GLN A 90 -3.89 10.27 7.90
CA GLN A 90 -3.42 11.59 7.50
C GLN A 90 -3.56 11.80 6.00
N LEU A 91 -3.19 10.81 5.19
CA LEU A 91 -3.33 10.87 3.73
C LEU A 91 -4.79 10.95 3.29
N GLY A 92 -5.68 10.20 3.95
CA GLY A 92 -7.11 10.21 3.65
C GLY A 92 -7.83 11.51 4.01
N ASN A 93 -7.21 12.39 4.81
CA ASN A 93 -7.75 13.72 5.13
C ASN A 93 -7.34 14.81 4.10
N ILE A 94 -6.54 14.46 3.09
CA ILE A 94 -6.09 15.41 2.07
C ILE A 94 -7.06 15.37 0.90
N ASP A 95 -7.52 16.55 0.47
CA ASP A 95 -8.38 16.67 -0.71
C ASP A 95 -7.74 15.99 -1.92
N ASN A 96 -8.55 15.22 -2.65
CA ASN A 96 -8.13 14.50 -3.85
C ASN A 96 -7.02 13.45 -3.61
N VAL A 97 -6.91 12.94 -2.38
CA VAL A 97 -6.03 11.82 -2.02
C VAL A 97 -6.85 10.71 -1.34
N GLY A 98 -6.79 9.50 -1.89
CA GLY A 98 -7.33 8.29 -1.26
C GLY A 98 -6.23 7.52 -0.53
N ALA A 99 -6.54 6.91 0.60
CA ALA A 99 -5.61 6.03 1.31
C ALA A 99 -6.36 4.88 1.98
N PHE A 100 -6.01 3.63 1.64
CA PHE A 100 -6.76 2.46 2.09
C PHE A 100 -5.88 1.26 2.42
N PHE A 101 -6.36 0.43 3.35
CA PHE A 101 -5.88 -0.94 3.51
C PHE A 101 -6.59 -1.84 2.51
N ALA A 102 -5.85 -2.67 1.77
CA ALA A 102 -6.40 -3.64 0.83
C ALA A 102 -6.02 -5.07 1.20
N HIS A 103 -6.99 -5.96 1.46
CA HIS A 103 -6.72 -7.36 1.80
C HIS A 103 -6.69 -8.25 0.54
N GLY A 104 -5.49 -8.38 -0.02
CA GLY A 104 -5.23 -9.14 -1.22
C GLY A 104 -5.48 -8.36 -2.51
N TYR A 105 -5.11 -9.01 -3.61
CA TYR A 105 -5.11 -8.39 -4.94
C TYR A 105 -6.48 -7.88 -5.41
N GLU A 106 -7.54 -8.67 -5.24
CA GLU A 106 -8.87 -8.31 -5.75
C GLU A 106 -9.44 -7.07 -5.05
N GLU A 107 -9.20 -6.93 -3.74
CA GLU A 107 -9.64 -5.73 -3.01
C GLU A 107 -8.85 -4.50 -3.44
N ALA A 108 -7.52 -4.61 -3.62
CA ALA A 108 -6.69 -3.51 -4.09
C ALA A 108 -7.14 -3.01 -5.48
N LYS A 109 -7.37 -3.95 -6.40
CA LYS A 109 -7.91 -3.67 -7.73
C LYS A 109 -9.27 -2.98 -7.65
N ARG A 110 -10.19 -3.49 -6.83
CA ARG A 110 -11.53 -2.91 -6.65
C ARG A 110 -11.45 -1.47 -6.15
N ILE A 111 -10.60 -1.19 -5.15
CA ILE A 111 -10.40 0.16 -4.61
C ILE A 111 -9.95 1.11 -5.73
N VAL A 112 -8.96 0.73 -6.56
CA VAL A 112 -8.53 1.54 -7.70
C VAL A 112 -9.73 1.84 -8.62
N MET A 113 -10.51 0.82 -8.98
CA MET A 113 -11.66 0.97 -9.86
C MET A 113 -12.79 1.83 -9.29
N GLU A 114 -13.00 1.79 -7.97
CA GLU A 114 -14.00 2.61 -7.28
C GLU A 114 -13.54 4.06 -7.19
N MET A 115 -12.27 4.28 -6.84
CA MET A 115 -11.71 5.62 -6.72
C MET A 115 -11.64 6.38 -8.05
N GLU A 116 -11.56 5.67 -9.19
CA GLU A 116 -11.65 6.27 -10.53
C GLU A 116 -13.07 6.78 -10.89
N LYS A 117 -14.10 6.36 -10.14
CA LYS A 117 -15.51 6.73 -10.40
C LYS A 117 -16.00 7.90 -9.55
N ILE A 118 -15.21 8.32 -8.57
CA ILE A 118 -15.50 9.47 -7.69
C ILE A 118 -15.08 10.74 -8.42
#